data_AF-A0A9D1P1M3-F1
#
_entry.id   AF-A0A9D1P1M3-F1
#
_cell.length_a   1.000
_cell.length_b   1.000
_cell.length_c   1.000
_cell.angle_alpha   90.00
_cell.angle_beta   90.00
_cell.angle_gamma   90.00
#
_symmetry.space_group_name_H-M   'P 1'
#
loop_
_entity.id
_entity.type
_entity.pdbx_description
1 polymer ?
#
loop_
_entity_poly.entity_id
_entity_poly.type
_entity_poly.pdbx_seq_one_letter_code
_entity_poly.pdbx_strand_id
1 'polypeptide(L)'
;MQEHIFERMARERNISVEEMRAIISDRIGKGWNDKDPVKREQWRKIPCAGDVPTPDEWLNYVVKKIKDDGQEGLLRKYLIW
;
A
#
# COMPACT_ATOMS: atom_id res chain seq x y z
N MET A 1 4.88 4.82 12.31
CA MET A 1 3.45 4.55 11.99
C MET A 1 3.29 3.55 10.85
N GLN A 2 4.03 3.70 9.74
CA GLN A 2 3.96 2.77 8.60
C GLN A 2 4.48 1.35 8.92
N GLU A 3 5.58 1.25 9.67
CA GLU A 3 6.15 -0.04 10.08
C GLU A 3 5.13 -0.93 10.79
N HIS A 4 4.31 -0.36 11.69
CA HIS A 4 3.27 -1.11 12.41
C HIS A 4 2.17 -1.69 11.52
N ILE A 5 1.85 -1.05 10.40
CA ILE A 5 0.86 -1.58 9.46
C ILE A 5 1.45 -2.76 8.69
N PHE A 6 2.70 -2.65 8.21
CA PHE A 6 3.38 -3.76 7.56
C PHE A 6 3.59 -4.94 8.52
N GLU A 7 4.01 -4.69 9.76
CA GLU A 7 4.14 -5.70 10.82
C GLU A 7 2.84 -6.45 11.06
N ARG A 8 1.71 -5.72 11.15
CA ARG A 8 0.41 -6.34 11.37
C ARG A 8 -0.02 -7.18 10.16
N MET A 9 0.15 -6.64 8.96
CA MET A 9 -0.15 -7.34 7.72
C MET A 9 0.69 -8.61 7.54
N ALA A 10 1.96 -8.55 7.91
CA ALA A 10 2.89 -9.68 7.91
C ALA A 10 2.48 -10.74 8.94
N ARG A 11 2.16 -10.31 10.18
CA ARG A 11 1.68 -11.18 11.25
C ARG A 11 0.38 -11.92 10.91
N GLU A 12 -0.60 -11.22 10.31
CA GLU A 12 -1.86 -11.84 9.86
C GLU A 12 -1.62 -12.95 8.81
N ARG A 13 -0.53 -12.86 8.06
CA ARG A 13 -0.15 -13.80 7.01
C ARG A 13 0.94 -14.79 7.44
N ASN A 14 1.44 -14.67 8.67
CA ASN A 14 2.55 -15.44 9.21
C ASN A 14 3.81 -15.41 8.32
N ILE A 15 4.15 -14.22 7.83
CA ILE A 15 5.34 -13.93 7.02
C ILE A 15 6.18 -12.81 7.67
N SER A 16 7.38 -12.58 7.17
CA SER A 16 8.21 -11.44 7.59
C SER A 16 7.72 -10.12 6.99
N VAL A 17 8.16 -9.00 7.59
CA VAL A 17 7.85 -7.65 7.10
C VAL A 17 8.49 -7.40 5.74
N GLU A 18 9.70 -7.94 5.54
CA GLU A 18 10.46 -7.89 4.30
C GLU A 18 9.72 -8.62 3.18
N GLU A 19 9.20 -9.83 3.45
CA GLU A 19 8.36 -10.56 2.50
C GLU A 19 7.07 -9.79 2.20
N MET A 20 6.46 -9.16 3.21
CA MET A 20 5.26 -8.36 2.98
C MET A 20 5.55 -7.15 2.08
N ARG A 21 6.68 -6.47 2.28
CA ARG A 21 7.16 -5.39 1.39
C ARG A 21 7.43 -5.91 -0.02
N ALA A 22 8.04 -7.08 -0.17
CA ALA A 22 8.29 -7.70 -1.47
C ALA A 22 6.99 -8.04 -2.22
N ILE A 23 6.00 -8.62 -1.53
CA ILE A 23 4.67 -8.91 -2.09
C ILE A 23 3.98 -7.64 -2.56
N ILE A 24 4.06 -6.56 -1.77
CA ILE A 24 3.45 -5.29 -2.13
C ILE A 24 4.17 -4.68 -3.34
N SER A 25 5.50 -4.74 -3.38
CA SER A 25 6.30 -4.29 -4.53
C SER A 25 5.92 -5.04 -5.82
N ASP A 26 5.80 -6.36 -5.77
CA ASP A 26 5.36 -7.16 -6.92
C ASP A 26 3.94 -6.77 -7.38
N ARG A 27 3.04 -6.53 -6.43
CA ARG A 27 1.66 -6.12 -6.72
C ARG A 27 1.59 -4.72 -7.34
N ILE A 28 2.41 -3.79 -6.88
CA ILE A 28 2.58 -2.47 -7.50
C ILE A 28 3.07 -2.63 -8.94
N GLY A 29 4.10 -3.44 -9.17
CA GLY A 29 4.63 -3.69 -10.52
C GLY A 29 3.58 -4.28 -11.49
N LYS A 30 2.74 -5.20 -11.00
CA LYS A 30 1.62 -5.76 -11.76
C LYS A 30 0.55 -4.71 -12.07
N GLY A 31 0.20 -3.87 -11.10
CA GLY A 31 -0.76 -2.79 -11.28
C GLY A 31 -0.27 -1.70 -12.23
N TRP A 32 1.01 -1.36 -12.15
CA TRP A 32 1.67 -0.39 -13.03
C TRP A 32 1.69 -0.81 -14.49
N ASN A 33 1.83 -2.12 -14.74
CA ASN A 33 1.83 -2.72 -16.07
C ASN A 33 0.50 -3.39 -16.44
N ASP A 34 -0.59 -3.06 -15.75
CA ASP A 34 -1.90 -3.66 -16.01
C ASP A 34 -2.34 -3.36 -17.46
N LYS A 35 -2.96 -4.35 -18.11
CA LYS A 35 -3.47 -4.23 -19.48
C LYS A 35 -4.65 -3.26 -19.54
N ASP A 36 -5.37 -3.10 -18.43
CA ASP A 36 -6.46 -2.15 -18.31
C ASP A 36 -5.93 -0.71 -18.10
N PRO A 37 -6.18 0.20 -19.06
CA PRO A 37 -5.69 1.58 -18.98
C PRO A 37 -6.28 2.34 -17.78
N VAL A 38 -7.49 2.01 -17.35
CA VAL A 38 -8.15 2.67 -16.21
C VAL A 38 -7.42 2.32 -14.92
N LYS A 39 -7.05 1.04 -14.74
CA LYS A 39 -6.28 0.60 -13.58
C LYS A 39 -4.90 1.23 -13.58
N ARG A 40 -4.22 1.25 -14.73
CA ARG A 40 -2.90 1.87 -14.87
C ARG A 40 -2.94 3.35 -14.46
N GLU A 41 -3.95 4.08 -14.90
CA GLU A 41 -4.12 5.49 -14.53
C GLU A 41 -4.34 5.67 -13.02
N GLN A 42 -5.06 4.76 -12.36
CA GLN A 42 -5.19 4.80 -10.90
C GLN A 42 -3.84 4.62 -10.19
N TRP A 43 -2.98 3.72 -10.69
CA TRP A 43 -1.63 3.52 -10.14
C TRP A 43 -0.71 4.73 -10.40
N ARG A 44 -0.88 5.43 -11.52
CA ARG A 44 -0.14 6.66 -11.86
C ARG A 44 -0.44 7.84 -10.93
N LYS A 45 -1.54 7.81 -10.18
CA LYS A 45 -1.90 8.86 -9.21
C LYS A 45 -1.12 8.78 -7.90
N ILE A 46 -0.44 7.67 -7.65
CA ILE A 46 0.34 7.47 -6.43
C ILE A 46 1.62 8.31 -6.55
N PRO A 47 1.87 9.28 -5.66
CA PRO A 47 3.11 10.05 -5.68
C PRO A 47 4.30 9.11 -5.44
N CYS A 48 5.27 9.11 -6.35
CA CYS A 48 6.51 8.35 -6.23
C CYS A 48 7.69 9.22 -6.63
N ALA A 49 8.81 9.07 -5.90
CA ALA A 49 10.05 9.77 -6.22
C ALA A 49 10.81 9.16 -7.42
N GLY A 50 10.55 7.89 -7.74
CA GLY A 50 11.18 7.15 -8.84
C GLY A 50 10.20 6.67 -9.92
N ASP A 51 10.59 5.67 -10.70
CA ASP A 51 9.79 5.12 -11.81
C ASP A 51 8.52 4.40 -11.37
N VAL A 52 8.54 3.79 -10.19
CA VAL A 52 7.41 3.09 -9.56
C VAL A 52 7.37 3.41 -8.06
N PRO A 53 6.18 3.50 -7.45
CA PRO A 53 6.06 3.75 -6.02
C PRO A 53 6.67 2.60 -5.21
N THR A 54 7.36 2.95 -4.14
CA THR A 54 7.78 2.00 -3.10
C THR A 54 6.58 1.51 -2.28
N PRO A 55 6.69 0.35 -1.60
CA PRO A 55 5.65 -0.11 -0.68
C PRO A 55 5.26 0.96 0.35
N ASP A 56 6.23 1.71 0.89
CA ASP A 56 6.02 2.77 1.86
C ASP A 56 5.30 3.99 1.25
N GLU A 57 5.67 4.43 0.04
CA GLU A 57 4.94 5.50 -0.67
C GLU A 57 3.49 5.10 -0.99
N TRP A 58 3.29 3.86 -1.45
CA TRP A 58 1.97 3.29 -1.68
C TRP A 58 1.14 3.29 -0.41
N LEU A 59 1.70 2.82 0.71
CA LEU A 59 0.99 2.76 1.98
C LEU A 59 0.61 4.16 2.47
N ASN A 60 1.50 5.14 2.36
CA ASN A 60 1.21 6.53 2.73
C ASN A 60 0.06 7.10 1.89
N TYR A 61 0.09 6.88 0.58
CA TYR A 61 -0.97 7.32 -0.31
C TYR A 61 -2.31 6.68 0.04
N VAL A 62 -2.33 5.36 0.27
CA VAL A 62 -3.57 4.63 0.62
C VAL A 62 -4.11 5.10 1.97
N VAL A 63 -3.26 5.24 2.99
CA VAL A 63 -3.66 5.74 4.31
C VAL A 63 -4.22 7.15 4.21
N LYS A 64 -3.55 8.05 3.47
CA LYS A 64 -4.02 9.41 3.27
C LYS A 64 -5.37 9.43 2.55
N LYS A 65 -5.51 8.66 1.48
CA LYS A 65 -6.76 8.57 0.73
C LYS A 65 -7.93 8.06 1.59
N ILE A 66 -7.70 7.02 2.41
CA ILE A 66 -8.73 6.51 3.32
C ILE A 66 -9.15 7.56 4.35
N LYS A 67 -8.22 8.39 4.82
CA LYS A 67 -8.53 9.53 5.71
C LYS A 67 -9.32 10.62 4.99
N ASP A 68 -8.87 11.01 3.80
CA ASP A 68 -9.53 12.02 2.96
C ASP A 68 -10.95 11.58 2.57
N ASP A 69 -11.17 10.28 2.33
CA ASP A 69 -12.48 9.69 2.04
C ASP A 69 -13.37 9.52 3.31
N GLY A 70 -12.90 9.93 4.49
CA GLY A 70 -13.62 9.80 5.76
C GLY A 70 -13.76 8.36 6.27
N GLN A 71 -13.03 7.41 5.68
CA GLN A 71 -13.08 5.98 5.96
C GLN A 71 -12.05 5.54 7.00
N GLU A 72 -11.63 6.45 7.89
CA GLU A 72 -10.61 6.19 8.93
C GLU A 72 -10.94 4.98 9.81
N GLY A 73 -12.22 4.62 9.93
CA GLY A 73 -12.68 3.40 10.60
C GLY A 73 -12.01 2.13 10.06
N LEU A 74 -11.68 2.07 8.77
CA LEU A 74 -10.97 0.95 8.14
C LEU A 74 -9.54 0.81 8.67
N LEU A 75 -8.90 1.92 9.05
CA LEU A 75 -7.55 1.93 9.58
C LEU A 75 -7.50 1.60 11.08
N ARG A 76 -8.61 1.67 11.81
CA ARG A 76 -8.63 1.37 13.26
C ARG A 76 -8.12 -0.04 13.57
N LYS A 77 -8.51 -1.02 12.75
CA LYS A 77 -8.03 -2.40 12.82
C LYS A 77 -6.57 -2.54 12.38
N TYR A 78 -5.83 -1.47 12.14
CA TYR A 78 -4.40 -1.51 11.85
C TYR A 78 -3.61 -0.56 12.74
N LEU A 79 -4.23 0.53 13.22
CA LEU A 79 -3.62 1.59 14.01
C LEU A 79 -3.84 1.47 15.53
N ILE A 80 -4.94 0.84 15.96
CA ILE A 80 -5.22 0.63 17.40
C ILE A 80 -4.67 -0.73 17.79
N TRP A 81 -3.77 -0.69 18.76
CA TRP A 81 -3.07 -1.82 19.38
C TRP A 81 -3.53 -1.93 20.82
#